data_AF-A0A7M5XLC8-F1
#
_entry.id   AF-A0A7M5XLC8-F1
#
_cell.length_a   1.000
_cell.length_b   1.000
_cell.length_c   1.000
_cell.angle_alpha   90.00
_cell.angle_beta   90.00
_cell.angle_gamma   90.00
#
_symmetry.space_group_name_H-M   'P 1'
#
loop_
_entity.id
_entity.type
_entity.pdbx_description
1 polymer ?
#
loop_
_entity_poly.entity_id
_entity_poly.type
_entity_poly.pdbx_seq_one_letter_code
_entity_poly.pdbx_strand_id
1 'polypeptide(L)'
;MKFLLVYILLGYVAVFVKSHNEFTPEGCLLVHNELRALHKDTLSVEYDAELEKSAEQSANFVKATGGGEDTRPTRVLPKRRRRHVEDIDKNVHIESWDGDIYYPDTSFTPQGTGESIHKMCCRTAPHCPREFFHGLLFPPSAEGVVRDFYNEEMKSYDFASGKKKAQFYTQIKHFTNIVWKKTSKIGCFQTKMDSNNCVYTVIHYKEKGSEGTPEIFKENVGVLLDSEEDSTNIVLIFLIVFFIVLFLVLVILCYCCRDRLSEKYYEIKIKTDTMKAEQELETDSTAFWWLKIFKKRRRTVKRPTRARSTKTHQSLRDRNISIEVVHTVKPQRSIKQPHRARGQSTLPKF
;
A
#
# COMPACT_ATOMS: atom_id res chain seq x y z
N MET A 1 -26.36 -4.53 -11.34
CA MET A 1 -25.08 -5.08 -10.86
C MET A 1 -23.97 -4.04 -10.67
N LYS A 2 -23.70 -3.12 -11.61
CA LYS A 2 -22.60 -2.13 -11.47
C LYS A 2 -22.74 -1.15 -10.28
N PHE A 3 -23.97 -0.77 -9.92
CA PHE A 3 -24.21 0.15 -8.79
C PHE A 3 -24.03 -0.51 -7.41
N LEU A 4 -24.29 -1.82 -7.27
CA LEU A 4 -24.15 -2.53 -6.00
C LEU A 4 -22.67 -2.63 -5.58
N LEU A 5 -21.77 -2.86 -6.54
CA LEU A 5 -20.33 -2.96 -6.29
C LEU A 5 -19.74 -1.62 -5.80
N VAL A 6 -20.23 -0.50 -6.34
CA VAL A 6 -19.78 0.84 -5.95
C VAL A 6 -20.24 1.19 -4.53
N TYR A 7 -21.45 0.80 -4.14
CA TYR A 7 -21.93 1.00 -2.78
C TYR A 7 -21.21 0.13 -1.75
N ILE A 8 -20.85 -1.11 -2.11
CA ILE A 8 -20.03 -1.97 -1.25
C ILE A 8 -18.62 -1.39 -1.09
N LEU A 9 -18.00 -0.91 -2.17
CA LEU A 9 -16.69 -0.25 -2.13
C LEU A 9 -16.71 1.07 -1.33
N LEU A 10 -17.70 1.93 -1.54
CA LEU A 10 -17.84 3.18 -0.78
C LEU A 10 -18.15 2.92 0.70
N GLY A 11 -18.96 1.90 0.99
CA GLY A 11 -19.21 1.43 2.35
C GLY A 11 -17.92 0.93 3.02
N TYR A 12 -17.11 0.15 2.31
CA TYR A 12 -15.81 -0.33 2.80
C TYR A 12 -14.85 0.82 3.09
N VAL A 13 -14.72 1.80 2.18
CA VAL A 13 -13.86 2.97 2.38
C VAL A 13 -14.35 3.83 3.54
N ALA A 14 -15.66 4.04 3.69
CA ALA A 14 -16.21 4.85 4.78
C ALA A 14 -16.03 4.20 6.16
N VAL A 15 -16.14 2.87 6.26
CA VAL A 15 -15.86 2.13 7.49
C VAL A 15 -14.36 2.15 7.82
N PHE A 16 -13.49 2.03 6.82
CA PHE A 16 -12.04 2.09 7.01
C PHE A 16 -11.56 3.46 7.52
N VAL A 17 -12.14 4.56 7.03
CA VAL A 17 -11.71 5.93 7.42
C VAL A 17 -12.16 6.30 8.85
N LYS A 18 -13.22 5.69 9.38
CA LYS A 18 -13.78 6.08 10.69
C LYS A 18 -13.06 5.43 11.88
N SER A 19 -12.34 4.32 11.67
CA SER A 19 -11.76 3.50 12.74
C SER A 19 -10.38 3.96 13.23
N HIS A 20 -9.63 4.78 12.48
CA HIS A 20 -8.24 5.12 12.83
C HIS A 20 -8.07 6.36 13.71
N ASN A 21 -9.16 7.08 14.02
CA ASN A 21 -9.06 8.41 14.64
C ASN A 21 -9.34 8.43 16.14
N GLU A 22 -9.86 7.36 16.74
CA GLU A 22 -10.16 7.31 18.16
C GLU A 22 -9.23 6.35 18.89
N PHE A 23 -8.92 6.65 20.15
CA PHE A 23 -8.16 5.76 21.00
C PHE A 23 -9.06 4.64 21.50
N THR A 24 -8.72 3.39 21.19
CA THR A 24 -9.41 2.21 21.73
C THR A 24 -8.40 1.23 22.33
N PRO A 25 -8.74 0.50 23.40
CA PRO A 25 -7.88 -0.55 23.95
C PRO A 25 -7.54 -1.63 22.91
N GLU A 26 -8.48 -1.98 22.03
CA GLU A 26 -8.26 -2.94 20.94
C GLU A 26 -7.26 -2.41 19.90
N GLY A 27 -7.35 -1.12 19.55
CA GLY A 27 -6.39 -0.47 18.66
C GLY A 27 -5.00 -0.43 19.27
N CYS A 28 -4.91 -0.22 20.59
CA CYS A 28 -3.65 -0.30 21.32
C CYS A 28 -3.04 -1.71 21.22
N LEU A 29 -3.81 -2.75 21.51
CA LEU A 29 -3.38 -4.16 21.41
C LEU A 29 -2.92 -4.52 20.00
N LEU A 30 -3.72 -4.16 18.99
CA LEU A 30 -3.44 -4.47 17.59
C LEU A 30 -2.08 -3.89 17.16
N VAL A 31 -1.83 -2.62 17.45
CA VAL A 31 -0.60 -1.94 17.03
C VAL A 31 0.62 -2.45 17.80
N HIS A 32 0.48 -2.83 19.08
CA HIS A 32 1.55 -3.52 19.80
C HIS A 32 1.93 -4.82 19.11
N ASN A 33 0.93 -5.65 18.75
CA ASN A 33 1.18 -6.93 18.13
C ASN A 33 1.75 -6.81 16.71
N GLU A 34 1.33 -5.80 15.94
CA GLU A 34 1.95 -5.46 14.66
C GLU A 34 3.44 -5.14 14.81
N LEU A 35 3.78 -4.25 15.76
CA LEU A 35 5.17 -3.83 15.98
C LEU A 35 6.01 -4.98 16.53
N ARG A 36 5.48 -5.79 17.45
CA ARG A 36 6.16 -6.97 17.98
C ARG A 36 6.48 -8.00 16.91
N ALA A 37 5.59 -8.18 15.92
CA ALA A 37 5.81 -9.08 14.80
C ALA A 37 7.00 -8.69 13.91
N LEU A 38 7.47 -7.43 13.98
CA LEU A 38 8.67 -6.98 13.28
C LEU A 38 9.97 -7.47 13.95
N HIS A 39 9.89 -7.97 15.18
CA HIS A 39 11.05 -8.38 15.97
C HIS A 39 11.16 -9.90 16.10
N LYS A 40 12.38 -10.40 15.88
CA LYS A 40 12.68 -11.82 15.98
C LYS A 40 12.35 -12.39 17.36
N ASP A 41 11.73 -13.57 17.38
CA ASP A 41 11.36 -14.32 18.59
C ASP A 41 10.51 -13.52 19.59
N THR A 42 9.71 -12.56 19.10
CA THR A 42 8.86 -11.69 19.94
C THR A 42 7.39 -12.05 19.75
N LEU A 43 6.82 -12.76 20.73
CA LEU A 43 5.44 -13.24 20.68
C LEU A 43 4.44 -12.09 20.83
N SER A 44 3.24 -12.24 20.29
CA SER A 44 2.13 -11.32 20.56
C SER A 44 1.76 -11.28 22.04
N VAL A 45 1.25 -10.14 22.51
CA VAL A 45 0.66 -9.94 23.83
C VAL A 45 -0.86 -10.08 23.77
N GLU A 46 -1.45 -10.41 24.91
CA GLU A 46 -2.89 -10.48 25.11
C GLU A 46 -3.42 -9.24 25.84
N TYR A 47 -4.71 -8.97 25.67
CA TYR A 47 -5.39 -7.92 26.41
C TYR A 47 -5.69 -8.38 27.84
N ASP A 48 -5.53 -7.49 28.82
CA ASP A 48 -5.87 -7.73 30.22
C ASP A 48 -6.71 -6.58 30.78
N ALA A 49 -7.96 -6.89 31.14
CA ALA A 49 -8.91 -5.91 31.66
C ALA A 49 -8.52 -5.36 33.04
N GLU A 50 -7.77 -6.12 33.86
CA GLU A 50 -7.30 -5.62 35.15
C GLU A 50 -6.18 -4.59 34.95
N LEU A 51 -5.31 -4.80 33.96
CA LEU A 51 -4.31 -3.81 33.57
C LEU A 51 -4.95 -2.55 32.97
N GLU A 52 -6.00 -2.68 32.16
CA GLU A 52 -6.73 -1.50 31.66
C GLU A 52 -7.34 -0.72 32.82
N LYS A 53 -8.01 -1.39 33.75
CA LYS A 53 -8.60 -0.75 34.93
C LYS A 53 -7.54 -0.04 35.79
N SER A 54 -6.37 -0.64 35.92
CA SER A 54 -5.21 -0.03 36.58
C SER A 54 -4.73 1.22 35.82
N ALA A 55 -4.58 1.14 34.50
CA ALA A 55 -4.21 2.28 33.66
C ALA A 55 -5.25 3.41 33.73
N GLU A 56 -6.54 3.08 33.80
CA GLU A 56 -7.64 4.00 34.05
C GLU A 56 -7.49 4.72 35.39
N GLN A 57 -7.24 3.98 36.47
CA GLN A 57 -7.03 4.56 37.80
C GLN A 57 -5.84 5.53 37.80
N SER A 58 -4.70 5.14 37.22
CA SER A 58 -3.53 6.02 37.08
C SER A 58 -3.87 7.27 36.27
N ALA A 59 -4.51 7.13 35.11
CA ALA A 59 -4.87 8.26 34.26
C ALA A 59 -5.86 9.22 34.96
N ASN A 60 -6.86 8.69 35.65
CA ASN A 60 -7.85 9.47 36.39
C ASN A 60 -7.26 10.15 37.62
N PHE A 61 -6.28 9.52 38.29
CA PHE A 61 -5.52 10.16 39.36
C PHE A 61 -4.73 11.37 38.85
N VAL A 62 -4.04 11.23 37.71
CA VAL A 62 -3.34 12.35 37.04
C VAL A 62 -4.32 13.44 36.64
N LYS A 63 -5.47 13.07 36.09
CA LYS A 63 -6.54 14.01 35.76
C LYS A 63 -7.00 14.80 37.00
N ALA A 64 -7.25 14.12 38.12
CA ALA A 64 -7.77 14.73 39.35
C ALA A 64 -6.74 15.63 40.06
N THR A 65 -5.46 15.27 40.00
CA THR A 65 -4.37 16.04 40.62
C THR A 65 -3.83 17.17 39.75
N GLY A 66 -4.30 17.29 38.50
CA GLY A 66 -3.79 18.25 37.52
C GLY A 66 -2.48 17.81 36.86
N GLY A 67 -1.99 16.61 37.20
CA GLY A 67 -0.65 16.14 36.90
C GLY A 67 0.40 16.93 37.69
N GLY A 68 1.48 16.27 38.13
CA GLY A 68 2.64 17.02 38.60
C GLY A 68 3.11 17.97 37.49
N GLU A 69 3.26 19.25 37.81
CA GLU A 69 4.03 20.17 36.96
C GLU A 69 5.47 19.64 36.92
N ASP A 70 6.04 19.43 35.72
CA ASP A 70 7.48 19.27 35.63
C ASP A 70 8.06 20.62 36.01
N THR A 71 8.76 20.69 37.14
CA THR A 71 9.56 21.88 37.45
C THR A 71 10.81 21.95 36.56
N ARG A 72 11.08 20.94 35.71
CA ARG A 72 12.18 20.99 34.75
C ARG A 72 11.82 21.88 33.57
N PRO A 73 12.78 22.68 33.07
CA PRO A 73 12.56 23.49 31.88
C PRO A 73 12.21 22.57 30.71
N THR A 74 11.04 22.83 30.14
CA THR A 74 10.49 22.19 28.95
C THR A 74 11.56 22.00 27.88
N ARG A 75 11.67 20.77 27.35
CA ARG A 75 12.65 20.42 26.30
C ARG A 75 12.49 21.36 25.12
N VAL A 76 13.42 22.32 24.98
CA VAL A 76 13.45 23.21 23.81
C VAL A 76 13.71 22.33 22.59
N LEU A 77 12.74 22.32 21.66
CA LEU A 77 12.83 21.56 20.42
C LEU A 77 14.19 21.79 19.72
N PRO A 78 14.79 20.75 19.11
CA PRO A 78 16.08 20.87 18.45
C PRO A 78 16.08 22.04 17.44
N LYS A 79 17.07 22.93 17.55
CA LYS A 79 17.24 24.18 16.78
C LYS A 79 17.18 24.05 15.24
N ARG A 80 17.09 22.85 14.66
CA ARG A 80 17.16 22.61 13.20
C ARG A 80 15.91 22.97 12.41
N ARG A 81 14.79 23.33 13.05
CA ARG A 81 13.63 24.01 12.40
C ARG A 81 13.59 25.52 12.67
N ARG A 82 14.75 26.19 12.78
CA ARG A 82 14.84 27.67 12.72
C ARG A 82 14.82 28.20 11.28
N ARG A 83 13.83 27.79 10.48
CA ARG A 83 13.42 28.61 9.35
C ARG A 83 12.08 29.20 9.74
N HIS A 84 12.08 30.53 9.92
CA HIS A 84 11.01 31.37 10.47
C HIS A 84 10.71 31.15 11.96
N VAL A 85 11.49 31.83 12.82
CA VAL A 85 11.21 31.97 14.26
C VAL A 85 9.87 32.68 14.52
N GLU A 86 9.36 33.40 13.52
CA GLU A 86 8.05 34.05 13.51
C GLU A 86 6.89 33.07 13.21
N ASP A 87 7.18 31.90 12.61
CA ASP A 87 6.19 30.86 12.27
C ASP A 87 6.19 29.68 13.28
N ILE A 88 7.08 29.70 14.28
CA ILE A 88 7.01 28.74 15.39
C ILE A 88 5.85 29.18 16.27
N ASP A 89 4.71 28.54 16.05
CA ASP A 89 3.50 28.71 16.83
C ASP A 89 3.82 28.51 18.32
N LYS A 90 3.95 29.62 19.07
CA LYS A 90 4.26 29.65 20.52
C LYS A 90 3.17 28.98 21.36
N ASN A 91 2.10 28.52 20.72
CA ASN A 91 0.92 27.97 21.33
C ASN A 91 0.89 26.44 21.39
N VAL A 92 1.97 25.79 20.96
CA VAL A 92 2.07 24.33 20.89
C VAL A 92 3.10 23.85 21.91
N HIS A 93 2.63 23.12 22.92
CA HIS A 93 3.45 22.57 23.98
C HIS A 93 3.30 21.05 24.03
N ILE A 94 4.34 20.33 23.59
CA ILE A 94 4.41 18.87 23.69
C ILE A 94 5.39 18.52 24.78
N GLU A 95 4.87 17.95 25.86
CA GLU A 95 5.68 17.24 26.84
C GLU A 95 5.55 15.76 26.54
N SER A 96 6.42 15.24 25.67
CA SER A 96 6.68 13.80 25.69
C SER A 96 7.55 13.57 26.92
N TRP A 97 6.99 12.91 27.93
CA TRP A 97 7.64 12.72 29.21
C TRP A 97 8.68 11.62 29.07
N ASP A 98 9.88 12.03 28.65
CA ASP A 98 11.08 11.20 28.60
C ASP A 98 11.67 10.95 30.01
N GLY A 99 10.84 10.72 31.03
CA GLY A 99 11.28 10.68 32.42
C GLY A 99 10.47 9.67 33.23
N ASP A 100 11.11 9.04 34.21
CA ASP A 100 10.38 8.45 35.33
C ASP A 100 9.52 9.58 35.91
N ILE A 101 8.22 9.59 35.56
CA ILE A 101 7.30 10.51 36.20
C ILE A 101 7.21 10.00 37.62
N TYR A 102 7.84 10.74 38.53
CA TYR A 102 7.72 10.45 39.94
C TYR A 102 6.33 10.87 40.36
N TYR A 103 5.37 9.97 40.16
CA TYR A 103 4.11 10.06 40.85
C TYR A 103 4.41 9.76 42.32
N PRO A 104 4.02 10.66 43.24
CA PRO A 104 4.19 10.40 44.67
C PRO A 104 3.37 9.17 45.13
N ASP A 105 2.46 8.68 44.29
CA ASP A 105 1.62 7.52 44.58
C ASP A 105 1.65 6.51 43.42
N THR A 106 2.49 5.48 43.55
CA THR A 106 2.55 4.32 42.65
C THR A 106 1.59 3.20 43.06
N SER A 107 0.69 3.45 44.02
CA SER A 107 -0.21 2.41 44.57
C SER A 107 -1.13 1.77 43.53
N PHE A 108 -1.37 2.44 42.41
CA PHE A 108 -2.24 1.96 41.33
C PHE A 108 -1.54 0.97 40.40
N THR A 109 -0.21 1.00 40.29
CA THR A 109 0.55 0.15 39.38
C THR A 109 0.80 -1.21 40.03
N PRO A 110 0.21 -2.31 39.51
CA PRO A 110 0.37 -3.62 40.13
C PRO A 110 1.84 -4.01 40.19
N GLN A 111 2.27 -4.64 41.29
CA GLN A 111 3.67 -5.03 41.45
C GLN A 111 4.11 -5.92 40.28
N GLY A 112 5.29 -5.63 39.73
CA GLY A 112 5.84 -6.36 38.57
C GLY A 112 5.23 -5.98 37.22
N THR A 113 4.55 -4.83 37.12
CA THR A 113 4.09 -4.28 35.83
C THR A 113 5.02 -3.20 35.31
N GLY A 114 5.13 -3.12 33.98
CA GLY A 114 5.75 -1.99 33.27
C GLY A 114 4.74 -0.91 32.97
N GLU A 115 5.22 0.31 32.70
CA GLU A 115 4.37 1.46 32.40
C GLU A 115 4.94 2.26 31.21
N SER A 116 4.05 2.84 30.41
CA SER A 116 4.37 3.81 29.36
C SER A 116 3.30 4.88 29.32
N ILE A 117 3.74 6.13 29.28
CA ILE A 117 2.88 7.30 29.45
C ILE A 117 3.08 8.27 28.30
N HIS A 118 1.99 8.74 27.73
CA HIS A 118 1.98 9.79 26.72
C HIS A 118 1.05 10.92 27.14
N LYS A 119 1.58 12.14 27.24
CA LYS A 119 0.81 13.36 27.50
C LYS A 119 0.89 14.26 26.27
N MET A 120 -0.26 14.66 25.75
CA MET A 120 -0.35 15.58 24.61
C MET A 120 -1.24 16.74 24.99
N CYS A 121 -0.74 17.97 24.93
CA CYS A 121 -1.48 19.17 25.31
C CYS A 121 -1.67 20.11 24.11
N CYS A 122 -2.85 20.71 24.02
CA CYS A 122 -3.12 21.78 23.05
C CYS A 122 -3.51 23.08 23.78
N ARG A 123 -2.61 24.07 23.82
CA ARG A 123 -2.83 25.31 24.60
C ARG A 123 -3.81 26.30 23.96
N THR A 124 -4.04 26.27 22.66
CA THR A 124 -4.95 27.22 21.98
C THR A 124 -6.02 26.51 21.15
N ALA A 125 -7.14 26.19 21.80
CA ALA A 125 -8.39 26.02 21.06
C ALA A 125 -8.79 27.40 20.47
N PRO A 126 -9.25 27.49 19.21
CA PRO A 126 -9.70 26.40 18.33
C PRO A 126 -8.65 25.87 17.32
N HIS A 127 -7.38 26.28 17.42
CA HIS A 127 -6.37 26.04 16.39
C HIS A 127 -5.36 24.94 16.74
N CYS A 128 -5.80 23.80 17.27
CA CYS A 128 -4.94 22.62 17.27
C CYS A 128 -4.74 22.21 15.80
N PRO A 129 -3.53 22.30 15.21
CA PRO A 129 -3.34 21.89 13.83
C PRO A 129 -3.65 20.40 13.72
N ARG A 130 -4.32 20.00 12.63
CA ARG A 130 -4.74 18.60 12.42
C ARG A 130 -3.57 17.64 12.47
N GLU A 131 -2.38 18.06 12.05
CA GLU A 131 -1.13 17.31 12.17
C GLU A 131 -0.21 18.03 13.16
N PHE A 132 0.15 17.35 14.25
CA PHE A 132 0.97 17.88 15.33
C PHE A 132 2.40 17.32 15.29
N PHE A 133 3.15 17.47 16.38
CA PHE A 133 4.49 16.86 16.54
C PHE A 133 4.47 15.37 16.13
N HIS A 134 5.46 14.97 15.32
CA HIS A 134 5.56 13.63 14.69
C HIS A 134 4.35 13.23 13.80
N GLY A 135 3.49 14.17 13.40
CA GLY A 135 2.33 13.90 12.53
C GLY A 135 1.11 13.36 13.27
N LEU A 136 1.10 13.40 14.61
CA LEU A 136 -0.01 12.90 15.41
C LEU A 136 -1.25 13.80 15.31
N LEU A 137 -2.43 13.19 15.21
CA LEU A 137 -3.71 13.88 15.35
C LEU A 137 -3.98 14.20 16.83
N PHE A 138 -4.84 15.20 17.11
CA PHE A 138 -5.32 15.50 18.46
C PHE A 138 -6.84 15.31 18.57
N PRO A 139 -7.36 14.49 19.51
CA PRO A 139 -6.62 13.59 20.39
C PRO A 139 -5.86 12.51 19.59
N PRO A 140 -4.74 11.98 20.12
CA PRO A 140 -3.98 10.97 19.41
C PRO A 140 -4.69 9.61 19.49
N SER A 141 -4.76 8.91 18.37
CA SER A 141 -5.24 7.53 18.32
C SER A 141 -4.26 6.59 19.03
N ALA A 142 -4.72 5.38 19.36
CA ALA A 142 -3.86 4.36 19.97
C ALA A 142 -2.67 4.03 19.06
N GLU A 143 -2.91 3.93 17.76
CA GLU A 143 -1.87 3.76 16.76
C GLU A 143 -0.84 4.89 16.79
N GLY A 144 -1.31 6.14 16.83
CA GLY A 144 -0.44 7.30 16.92
C GLY A 144 0.49 7.23 18.13
N VAL A 145 -0.06 7.01 19.33
CA VAL A 145 0.73 6.96 20.57
C VAL A 145 1.77 5.83 20.55
N VAL A 146 1.35 4.61 20.20
CA VAL A 146 2.24 3.44 20.26
C VAL A 146 3.33 3.53 19.18
N ARG A 147 3.00 4.01 17.98
CA ARG A 147 4.00 4.25 16.93
C ARG A 147 4.94 5.40 17.26
N ASP A 148 4.48 6.43 17.97
CA ASP A 148 5.35 7.52 18.43
C ASP A 148 6.43 7.00 19.38
N PHE A 149 6.02 6.27 20.42
CA PHE A 149 6.93 5.57 21.33
C PHE A 149 7.94 4.71 20.59
N TYR A 150 7.46 3.86 19.67
CA TYR A 150 8.30 2.94 18.94
C TYR A 150 9.29 3.66 18.02
N ASN A 151 8.80 4.54 17.14
CA ASN A 151 9.61 5.12 16.07
C ASN A 151 10.68 6.07 16.59
N GLU A 152 10.37 6.87 17.62
CA GLU A 152 11.30 7.87 18.13
C GLU A 152 12.39 7.26 19.00
N GLU A 153 12.02 6.26 19.81
CA GLU A 153 12.96 5.63 20.72
C GLU A 153 13.78 4.51 20.07
N MET A 154 13.22 3.74 19.13
CA MET A 154 13.96 2.68 18.42
C MET A 154 15.21 3.21 17.72
N LYS A 155 15.14 4.41 17.12
CA LYS A 155 16.30 5.08 16.49
C LYS A 155 17.46 5.23 17.48
N SER A 156 17.15 5.39 18.75
CA SER A 156 18.06 5.60 19.87
C SER A 156 18.59 4.30 20.48
N TYR A 157 18.02 3.15 20.14
CA TYR A 157 18.44 1.84 20.63
C TYR A 157 19.55 1.23 19.76
N ASP A 158 20.56 0.64 20.40
CA ASP A 158 21.61 -0.15 19.77
C ASP A 158 21.43 -1.64 20.10
N PHE A 159 20.90 -2.38 19.12
CA PHE A 159 20.66 -3.83 19.23
C PHE A 159 21.95 -4.63 19.48
N ALA A 160 23.12 -4.17 19.02
CA ALA A 160 24.37 -4.89 19.19
C ALA A 160 24.88 -4.81 20.63
N SER A 161 24.73 -3.65 21.28
CA SER A 161 25.18 -3.44 22.65
C SER A 161 24.08 -3.64 23.71
N GLY A 162 22.80 -3.63 23.31
CA GLY A 162 21.66 -3.65 24.23
C GLY A 162 21.49 -2.34 24.99
N LYS A 163 22.08 -1.25 24.51
CA LYS A 163 22.13 0.05 25.20
C LYS A 163 21.49 1.14 24.36
N LYS A 164 21.16 2.25 25.02
CA LYS A 164 20.90 3.51 24.35
C LYS A 164 22.18 4.03 23.68
N LYS A 165 22.09 4.46 22.43
CA LYS A 165 23.13 5.18 21.70
C LYS A 165 23.40 6.53 22.37
N ALA A 166 24.66 6.81 22.68
CA ALA A 166 25.07 8.02 23.41
C ALA A 166 24.71 9.34 22.69
N GLN A 167 24.57 9.32 21.37
CA GLN A 167 24.24 10.50 20.56
C GLN A 167 22.78 10.96 20.70
N PHE A 168 21.91 10.16 21.32
CA PHE A 168 20.50 10.48 21.47
C PHE A 168 20.13 10.74 22.94
N TYR A 169 19.36 11.81 23.13
CA TYR A 169 18.87 12.23 24.45
C TYR A 169 17.60 11.49 24.87
N THR A 170 16.82 10.99 23.90
CA THR A 170 15.58 10.22 24.07
C THR A 170 15.80 8.97 24.90
N GLN A 171 14.82 8.61 25.73
CA GLN A 171 14.84 7.33 26.41
C GLN A 171 14.59 6.19 25.42
N ILE A 172 14.72 4.95 25.89
CA ILE A 172 14.41 3.74 25.11
C ILE A 172 13.32 2.90 25.76
N LYS A 173 12.78 3.35 26.91
CA LYS A 173 11.93 2.54 27.79
C LYS A 173 10.55 2.26 27.19
N HIS A 174 9.95 3.22 26.49
CA HIS A 174 8.65 3.01 25.86
C HIS A 174 8.78 1.98 24.72
N PHE A 175 9.76 2.16 23.83
CA PHE A 175 10.06 1.20 22.77
C PHE A 175 10.36 -0.17 23.34
N THR A 176 11.26 -0.29 24.34
CA THR A 176 11.65 -1.60 24.84
C THR A 176 10.53 -2.30 25.61
N ASN A 177 9.57 -1.58 26.20
CA ASN A 177 8.37 -2.20 26.77
C ASN A 177 7.47 -2.81 25.68
N ILE A 178 7.25 -2.09 24.57
CA ILE A 178 6.43 -2.58 23.46
C ILE A 178 6.95 -3.93 22.95
N VAL A 179 8.26 -4.06 22.77
CA VAL A 179 8.89 -5.25 22.15
C VAL A 179 9.52 -6.22 23.15
N TRP A 180 9.25 -6.07 24.45
CA TRP A 180 9.83 -6.94 25.46
C TRP A 180 9.29 -8.37 25.34
N LYS A 181 10.15 -9.35 25.06
CA LYS A 181 9.74 -10.75 24.84
C LYS A 181 9.00 -11.37 26.02
N LYS A 182 9.42 -11.10 27.25
CA LYS A 182 8.80 -11.66 28.46
C LYS A 182 7.44 -11.03 28.79
N THR A 183 7.13 -9.86 28.23
CA THR A 183 5.82 -9.24 28.41
C THR A 183 4.76 -10.06 27.69
N SER A 184 3.72 -10.43 28.43
CA SER A 184 2.67 -11.35 27.94
C SER A 184 1.32 -10.66 27.78
N LYS A 185 1.05 -9.60 28.53
CA LYS A 185 -0.23 -8.90 28.49
C LYS A 185 -0.10 -7.40 28.59
N ILE A 186 -1.11 -6.68 28.10
CA ILE A 186 -1.20 -5.23 28.21
C ILE A 186 -2.61 -4.75 28.56
N GLY A 187 -2.68 -3.55 29.14
CA GLY A 187 -3.91 -2.77 29.27
C GLY A 187 -3.62 -1.30 28.96
N CYS A 188 -4.50 -0.65 28.21
CA CYS A 188 -4.30 0.72 27.76
C CYS A 188 -5.51 1.59 28.07
N PHE A 189 -5.29 2.82 28.51
CA PHE A 189 -6.36 3.77 28.77
C PHE A 189 -5.95 5.19 28.36
N GLN A 190 -6.90 5.98 27.87
CA GLN A 190 -6.70 7.38 27.53
C GLN A 190 -7.80 8.25 28.16
N THR A 191 -7.39 9.35 28.81
CA THR A 191 -8.32 10.33 29.40
C THR A 191 -8.00 11.74 28.94
N LYS A 192 -9.04 12.56 28.84
CA LYS A 192 -8.90 14.00 28.62
C LYS A 192 -8.82 14.72 29.97
N MET A 193 -7.78 15.52 30.16
CA MET A 193 -7.59 16.39 31.32
C MET A 193 -8.46 17.64 31.19
N ASP A 194 -9.14 18.00 32.27
CA ASP A 194 -10.06 19.15 32.28
C ASP A 194 -9.28 20.49 32.26
N SER A 195 -8.08 20.52 32.85
CA SER A 195 -7.39 21.77 33.17
C SER A 195 -6.48 22.38 32.11
N ASN A 196 -6.18 21.70 30.99
CA ASN A 196 -5.17 22.20 30.03
C ASN A 196 -5.37 21.75 28.57
N ASN A 197 -6.57 21.28 28.20
CA ASN A 197 -6.81 20.63 26.89
C ASN A 197 -5.72 19.59 26.60
N CYS A 198 -5.38 18.79 27.61
CA CYS A 198 -4.42 17.71 27.47
C CYS A 198 -5.15 16.38 27.38
N VAL A 199 -4.51 15.43 26.71
CA VAL A 199 -4.88 14.04 26.64
C VAL A 199 -3.74 13.26 27.26
N TYR A 200 -4.08 12.33 28.14
CA TYR A 200 -3.14 11.53 28.90
C TYR A 200 -3.44 10.06 28.63
N THR A 201 -2.44 9.33 28.15
CA THR A 201 -2.53 7.92 27.79
C THR A 201 -1.58 7.12 28.67
N VAL A 202 -2.08 6.03 29.25
CA VAL A 202 -1.33 5.11 30.10
C VAL A 202 -1.42 3.72 29.49
N ILE A 203 -0.29 3.02 29.45
CA ILE A 203 -0.20 1.64 29.02
C ILE A 203 0.55 0.87 30.11
N HIS A 204 -0.08 -0.19 30.61
CA HIS A 204 0.51 -1.11 31.57
C HIS A 204 0.84 -2.44 30.91
N TYR A 205 1.94 -3.05 31.34
CA TYR A 205 2.48 -4.28 30.77
C TYR A 205 2.65 -5.34 31.86
N LYS A 206 2.12 -6.55 31.66
CA LYS A 206 2.35 -7.69 32.57
C LYS A 206 3.68 -8.35 32.24
N GLU A 207 4.46 -8.58 33.30
CA GLU A 207 5.91 -8.76 33.26
C GLU A 207 6.59 -7.46 32.83
N LYS A 208 7.13 -6.77 33.84
CA LYS A 208 7.81 -5.49 33.70
C LYS A 208 8.95 -5.59 32.69
N GLY A 209 8.85 -4.79 31.64
CA GLY A 209 9.90 -4.62 30.64
C GLY A 209 10.88 -3.50 31.01
N SER A 210 11.90 -3.34 30.16
CA SER A 210 12.83 -2.19 30.19
C SER A 210 13.64 -2.03 31.48
N GLU A 211 13.84 -3.12 32.21
CA GLU A 211 14.68 -3.18 33.40
C GLU A 211 15.80 -4.20 33.25
N GLY A 212 16.93 -3.92 33.91
CA GLY A 212 18.06 -4.84 33.99
C GLY A 212 19.31 -4.35 33.26
N THR A 213 20.23 -5.29 33.03
CA THR A 213 21.53 -5.04 32.41
C THR A 213 21.42 -5.08 30.88
N PRO A 214 22.42 -4.56 30.13
CA PRO A 214 22.43 -4.63 28.67
C PRO A 214 22.24 -6.05 28.10
N GLU A 215 22.67 -7.07 28.83
CA GLU A 215 22.50 -8.47 28.48
C GLU A 215 21.02 -8.88 28.53
N ILE A 216 20.29 -8.45 29.58
CA ILE A 216 18.84 -8.67 29.71
C ILE A 216 18.10 -7.98 28.55
N PHE A 217 18.54 -6.78 28.17
CA PHE A 217 17.99 -6.09 27.00
C PHE A 217 18.21 -6.86 25.70
N LYS A 218 19.41 -7.43 25.46
CA LYS A 218 19.67 -8.25 24.27
C LYS A 218 18.83 -9.53 24.23
N GLU A 219 18.58 -10.13 25.39
CA GLU A 219 17.73 -11.32 25.49
C GLU A 219 16.27 -10.97 25.11
N ASN A 220 15.77 -9.84 25.61
CA ASN A 220 14.34 -9.48 25.57
C ASN A 220 13.94 -8.55 24.42
N VAL A 221 14.86 -7.89 23.74
CA VAL A 221 14.57 -7.00 22.61
C VAL A 221 15.09 -7.69 21.35
N GLY A 222 14.17 -8.32 20.60
CA GLY A 222 14.52 -8.99 19.35
C GLY A 222 15.14 -8.02 18.34
N VAL A 223 16.05 -8.50 17.49
CA VAL A 223 16.47 -7.73 16.30
C VAL A 223 15.31 -7.64 15.31
N LEU A 224 15.29 -6.60 14.48
CA LEU A 224 14.33 -6.52 13.38
C LEU A 224 14.50 -7.72 12.46
N LEU A 225 13.39 -8.29 12.01
CA LEU A 225 13.41 -9.22 10.90
C LEU A 225 13.86 -8.43 9.67
N ASP A 226 15.06 -8.70 9.17
CA ASP A 226 15.61 -8.02 8.02
C ASP A 226 14.63 -8.16 6.85
N SER A 227 14.02 -7.04 6.43
CA SER A 227 13.20 -6.96 5.22
C SER A 227 13.99 -7.17 3.92
N GLU A 228 15.26 -7.57 4.02
CA GLU A 228 16.18 -7.71 2.88
C GLU A 228 15.80 -8.84 1.93
N GLU A 229 14.99 -9.83 2.35
CA GLU A 229 14.60 -10.93 1.45
C GLU A 229 13.28 -10.71 0.69
N ASP A 230 12.46 -9.70 1.03
CA ASP A 230 11.12 -9.53 0.44
C ASP A 230 10.91 -8.27 -0.41
N SER A 231 11.78 -7.26 -0.30
CA SER A 231 11.62 -6.03 -1.10
C SER A 231 11.78 -6.28 -2.62
N THR A 232 12.65 -7.21 -3.01
CA THR A 232 12.81 -7.62 -4.41
C THR A 232 11.62 -8.42 -4.92
N ASN A 233 11.05 -9.29 -4.07
CA ASN A 233 9.87 -10.10 -4.40
C ASN A 233 8.62 -9.22 -4.59
N ILE A 234 8.40 -8.24 -3.73
CA ILE A 234 7.24 -7.35 -3.83
C ILE A 234 7.32 -6.50 -5.12
N VAL A 235 8.47 -5.90 -5.42
CA VAL A 235 8.67 -5.13 -6.66
C VAL A 235 8.53 -6.03 -7.89
N LEU A 236 9.04 -7.26 -7.84
CA LEU A 236 8.89 -8.23 -8.91
C LEU A 236 7.43 -8.65 -9.12
N ILE A 237 6.67 -8.88 -8.04
CA ILE A 237 5.23 -9.18 -8.10
C ILE A 237 4.47 -8.01 -8.73
N PHE A 238 4.74 -6.77 -8.30
CA PHE A 238 4.12 -5.58 -8.89
C PHE A 238 4.44 -5.44 -10.38
N LEU A 239 5.70 -5.70 -10.79
CA LEU A 239 6.08 -5.73 -12.19
C LEU A 239 5.35 -6.83 -12.97
N ILE A 240 5.27 -8.04 -12.44
CA ILE A 240 4.55 -9.16 -13.07
C ILE A 240 3.07 -8.82 -13.24
N VAL A 241 2.41 -8.31 -12.20
CA VAL A 241 0.99 -7.90 -12.26
C VAL A 241 0.80 -6.79 -13.28
N PHE A 242 1.68 -5.79 -13.31
CA PHE A 242 1.65 -4.71 -14.31
C PHE A 242 1.76 -5.25 -15.74
N PHE A 243 2.68 -6.18 -16.01
CA PHE A 243 2.83 -6.79 -17.33
C PHE A 243 1.63 -7.66 -17.72
N ILE A 244 1.02 -8.39 -16.79
CA ILE A 244 -0.21 -9.16 -17.04
C ILE A 244 -1.35 -8.23 -17.43
N VAL A 245 -1.55 -7.13 -16.70
CA VAL A 245 -2.59 -6.14 -17.02
C VAL A 245 -2.33 -5.50 -18.39
N LEU A 246 -1.09 -5.10 -18.68
CA LEU A 246 -0.70 -4.55 -19.97
C LEU A 246 -0.96 -5.54 -21.13
N PHE A 247 -0.62 -6.82 -20.94
CA PHE A 247 -0.87 -7.87 -21.90
C PHE A 247 -2.37 -8.06 -22.17
N LEU A 248 -3.20 -8.10 -21.12
CA LEU A 248 -4.65 -8.20 -21.26
C LEU A 248 -5.24 -7.01 -22.03
N VAL A 249 -4.76 -5.79 -21.75
CA VAL A 249 -5.16 -4.59 -22.51
C VAL A 249 -4.79 -4.72 -23.98
N LEU A 250 -3.57 -5.18 -24.30
CA LEU A 250 -3.15 -5.41 -25.69
C LEU A 250 -4.00 -6.49 -26.38
N VAL A 251 -4.33 -7.58 -25.71
CA VAL A 251 -5.21 -8.63 -26.26
C VAL A 251 -6.60 -8.07 -26.54
N ILE A 252 -7.16 -7.26 -25.63
CA ILE A 252 -8.47 -6.60 -25.83
C ILE A 252 -8.40 -5.63 -27.01
N LEU A 253 -7.35 -4.80 -27.11
CA LEU A 253 -7.17 -3.89 -28.24
C LEU A 253 -7.05 -4.64 -29.57
N CYS A 254 -6.29 -5.74 -29.62
CA CYS A 254 -6.18 -6.60 -30.79
C CYS A 254 -7.52 -7.23 -31.16
N TYR A 255 -8.31 -7.68 -30.18
CA TYR A 255 -9.65 -8.21 -30.40
C TYR A 255 -10.59 -7.14 -30.98
N CYS A 256 -10.62 -5.95 -30.40
CA CYS A 256 -11.41 -4.81 -30.89
C CYS A 256 -10.97 -4.36 -32.29
N CYS A 257 -9.66 -4.36 -32.58
CA CYS A 257 -9.13 -4.03 -33.90
C CYS A 257 -9.48 -5.10 -34.94
N ARG A 258 -9.40 -6.38 -34.58
CA ARG A 258 -9.79 -7.50 -35.46
C ARG A 258 -11.26 -7.41 -35.85
N ASP A 259 -12.13 -7.15 -34.89
CA ASP A 259 -13.58 -7.04 -35.14
C ASP A 259 -13.87 -5.89 -36.11
N ARG A 260 -13.25 -4.73 -35.88
CA ARG A 260 -13.36 -3.55 -36.75
C ARG A 260 -12.74 -3.75 -38.15
N LEU A 261 -11.72 -4.60 -38.29
CA LEU A 261 -11.16 -4.97 -39.59
C LEU A 261 -12.04 -5.99 -40.33
N SER A 262 -12.73 -6.88 -39.61
CA SER A 262 -13.60 -7.89 -40.20
C SER A 262 -14.81 -7.28 -40.93
N GLU A 263 -15.27 -6.10 -40.52
CA GLU A 263 -16.36 -5.38 -41.19
C GLU A 263 -15.96 -4.74 -42.53
N LYS A 264 -14.66 -4.67 -42.87
CA LYS A 264 -14.15 -3.98 -44.07
C LYS A 264 -13.66 -4.89 -45.20
N TYR A 265 -13.92 -6.20 -45.15
CA TYR A 265 -13.59 -7.06 -46.28
C TYR A 265 -14.48 -6.75 -47.47
N TYR A 266 -13.87 -6.13 -48.48
CA TYR A 266 -14.42 -5.92 -49.81
C TYR A 266 -14.65 -7.29 -50.46
N GLU A 267 -15.85 -7.52 -50.96
CA GLU A 267 -16.18 -8.69 -51.79
C GLU A 267 -15.51 -8.49 -53.16
N ILE A 268 -14.26 -8.96 -53.30
CA ILE A 268 -13.58 -8.97 -54.60
C ILE A 268 -14.20 -10.09 -55.44
N LYS A 269 -15.26 -9.76 -56.18
CA LYS A 269 -15.77 -10.64 -57.24
C LYS A 269 -14.84 -10.56 -58.44
N ILE A 270 -13.90 -11.49 -58.51
CA ILE A 270 -13.15 -11.73 -59.75
C ILE A 270 -14.12 -12.39 -60.72
N LYS A 271 -14.69 -11.60 -61.65
CA LYS A 271 -15.34 -12.17 -62.84
C LYS A 271 -14.23 -12.62 -63.78
N THR A 272 -13.96 -13.92 -63.81
CA THR A 272 -13.24 -14.51 -64.93
C THR A 272 -14.24 -14.76 -66.03
N ASP A 273 -14.16 -13.97 -67.11
CA ASP A 273 -14.85 -14.26 -68.36
C ASP A 273 -14.29 -15.56 -68.95
N THR A 274 -14.89 -16.66 -68.50
CA THR A 274 -14.69 -17.99 -69.04
C THR A 274 -15.58 -18.12 -70.27
N MET A 275 -15.15 -17.52 -71.37
CA MET A 275 -15.79 -17.70 -72.67
C MET A 275 -14.81 -18.06 -73.80
N LYS A 276 -13.58 -18.49 -73.49
CA LYS A 276 -12.67 -18.94 -74.56
C LYS A 276 -11.52 -19.87 -74.18
N ALA A 277 -11.63 -20.62 -73.08
CA ALA A 277 -10.56 -21.54 -72.64
C ALA A 277 -11.01 -23.00 -72.48
N GLU A 278 -12.17 -23.40 -73.03
CA GLU A 278 -12.63 -24.80 -73.03
C GLU A 278 -12.21 -25.59 -74.28
N GLN A 279 -11.29 -25.08 -75.12
CA GLN A 279 -10.90 -25.80 -76.35
C GLN A 279 -9.41 -26.13 -76.52
N GLU A 280 -8.55 -25.92 -75.50
CA GLU A 280 -7.13 -26.31 -75.60
C GLU A 280 -6.60 -27.12 -74.40
N LEU A 281 -7.48 -27.63 -73.53
CA LEU A 281 -7.06 -28.40 -72.34
C LEU A 281 -7.27 -29.92 -72.47
N GLU A 282 -7.00 -30.51 -73.65
CA GLU A 282 -6.95 -31.97 -73.81
C GLU A 282 -5.56 -32.53 -74.15
N THR A 283 -4.50 -31.73 -74.18
CA THR A 283 -3.13 -32.24 -74.37
C THR A 283 -2.12 -31.54 -73.46
N ASP A 284 -2.06 -31.96 -72.19
CA ASP A 284 -0.78 -32.24 -71.50
C ASP A 284 -1.01 -32.62 -70.05
N SER A 285 -1.56 -33.82 -69.89
CA SER A 285 -1.61 -34.54 -68.62
C SER A 285 -0.26 -35.20 -68.32
N THR A 286 0.79 -34.46 -67.93
CA THR A 286 1.94 -35.03 -67.16
C THR A 286 2.90 -33.95 -66.67
N ALA A 287 2.52 -33.16 -65.66
CA ALA A 287 3.49 -32.59 -64.72
C ALA A 287 2.73 -31.81 -63.65
N PHE A 288 2.49 -32.37 -62.46
CA PHE A 288 2.48 -31.64 -61.18
C PHE A 288 2.11 -32.61 -60.03
N TRP A 289 3.00 -33.57 -59.75
CA TRP A 289 2.84 -34.53 -58.65
C TRP A 289 3.77 -34.29 -57.44
N TRP A 290 4.32 -33.07 -57.26
CA TRP A 290 5.45 -32.87 -56.32
C TRP A 290 5.34 -31.80 -55.23
N LEU A 291 4.14 -31.47 -54.73
CA LEU A 291 4.04 -30.57 -53.57
C LEU A 291 3.08 -31.06 -52.48
N LYS A 292 3.36 -32.28 -51.99
CA LYS A 292 2.95 -32.72 -50.66
C LYS A 292 4.21 -33.20 -49.94
N ILE A 293 4.35 -32.83 -48.66
CA ILE A 293 5.37 -33.24 -47.68
C ILE A 293 6.45 -32.17 -47.40
N PHE A 294 6.17 -31.30 -46.42
CA PHE A 294 7.19 -30.88 -45.46
C PHE A 294 6.69 -31.17 -44.05
N LYS A 295 7.04 -32.36 -43.55
CA LYS A 295 7.07 -32.69 -42.12
C LYS A 295 8.32 -33.54 -41.88
N LYS A 296 9.11 -33.12 -40.89
CA LYS A 296 10.06 -33.93 -40.09
C LYS A 296 11.56 -33.95 -40.49
N ARG A 297 12.33 -33.18 -39.71
CA ARG A 297 13.60 -33.53 -39.00
C ARG A 297 14.54 -34.58 -39.65
N ARG A 298 15.79 -34.18 -39.95
CA ARG A 298 17.03 -34.51 -39.17
C ARG A 298 18.33 -34.12 -39.91
N ARG A 299 19.30 -33.67 -39.10
CA ARG A 299 20.76 -33.91 -39.14
C ARG A 299 21.63 -33.32 -40.26
N THR A 300 22.44 -32.35 -39.82
CA THR A 300 23.90 -32.19 -40.03
C THR A 300 24.64 -33.22 -40.89
N VAL A 301 25.15 -32.79 -42.04
CA VAL A 301 26.41 -33.25 -42.67
C VAL A 301 27.07 -32.08 -43.43
N LYS A 302 28.40 -32.14 -43.49
CA LYS A 302 29.43 -31.17 -43.90
C LYS A 302 29.34 -30.63 -45.35
N ARG A 303 29.91 -29.43 -45.52
CA ARG A 303 30.34 -28.78 -46.78
C ARG A 303 31.20 -29.71 -47.66
N PRO A 304 31.14 -29.52 -48.99
CA PRO A 304 32.29 -28.89 -49.65
C PRO A 304 31.92 -27.79 -50.66
N THR A 305 32.90 -26.90 -50.84
CA THR A 305 33.02 -25.84 -51.86
C THR A 305 32.95 -26.37 -53.30
N ARG A 306 32.33 -25.64 -54.23
CA ARG A 306 32.97 -24.81 -55.29
C ARG A 306 31.99 -24.49 -56.45
N ALA A 307 32.29 -23.36 -57.10
CA ALA A 307 32.02 -23.00 -58.49
C ALA A 307 30.69 -22.30 -58.86
N ARG A 308 30.91 -21.13 -59.43
CA ARG A 308 30.02 -20.11 -60.00
C ARG A 308 29.58 -20.56 -61.40
N SER A 309 28.29 -20.42 -61.73
CA SER A 309 27.80 -20.46 -63.11
C SER A 309 26.67 -19.45 -63.27
N THR A 310 26.94 -18.45 -64.09
CA THR A 310 26.05 -17.39 -64.53
C THR A 310 25.22 -17.88 -65.71
N LYS A 311 23.90 -17.95 -65.58
CA LYS A 311 22.99 -17.90 -66.73
C LYS A 311 21.76 -17.04 -66.43
N THR A 312 21.73 -15.92 -67.13
CA THR A 312 20.61 -15.05 -67.47
C THR A 312 19.50 -15.85 -68.15
N HIS A 313 18.26 -15.71 -67.69
CA HIS A 313 17.09 -16.08 -68.51
C HIS A 313 16.00 -15.01 -68.41
N GLN A 314 15.39 -14.82 -69.57
CA GLN A 314 14.56 -13.69 -69.99
C GLN A 314 13.33 -13.41 -69.13
N SER A 315 13.15 -12.11 -68.92
CA SER A 315 11.93 -11.39 -68.55
C SER A 315 10.64 -11.91 -69.20
N LEU A 316 9.75 -12.47 -68.38
CA LEU A 316 8.30 -12.64 -68.64
C LEU A 316 7.55 -11.29 -68.48
N ARG A 317 8.04 -10.24 -69.15
CA ARG A 317 7.23 -9.04 -69.39
C ARG A 317 6.39 -9.31 -70.62
N ASP A 318 5.17 -8.78 -70.63
CA ASP A 318 4.21 -8.77 -71.76
C ASP A 318 3.08 -9.82 -71.68
N ARG A 319 2.50 -10.02 -70.49
CA ARG A 319 1.07 -10.36 -70.41
C ARG A 319 0.31 -9.20 -69.79
N ASN A 320 -0.49 -8.52 -70.62
CA ASN A 320 -1.43 -7.50 -70.16
C ASN A 320 -2.56 -8.17 -69.38
N ILE A 321 -2.48 -8.10 -68.06
CA ILE A 321 -3.58 -8.43 -67.15
C ILE A 321 -4.29 -7.12 -66.85
N SER A 322 -5.48 -6.92 -67.41
CA SER A 322 -6.37 -5.82 -67.00
C SER A 322 -7.14 -6.25 -65.75
N ILE A 323 -6.84 -5.63 -64.61
CA ILE A 323 -7.59 -5.79 -63.37
C ILE A 323 -8.63 -4.68 -63.32
N GLU A 324 -9.91 -5.01 -63.51
CA GLU A 324 -10.99 -4.03 -63.31
C GLU A 324 -11.46 -4.08 -61.86
N VAL A 325 -11.18 -3.01 -61.10
CA VAL A 325 -11.59 -2.88 -59.69
C VAL A 325 -12.99 -2.27 -59.65
N VAL A 326 -14.01 -3.09 -59.49
CA VAL A 326 -15.40 -2.62 -59.35
C VAL A 326 -15.64 -2.12 -57.92
N HIS A 327 -15.62 -0.80 -57.75
CA HIS A 327 -15.97 -0.13 -56.49
C HIS A 327 -17.48 -0.15 -56.29
N THR A 328 -18.00 -1.15 -55.58
CA THR A 328 -19.42 -1.14 -55.17
C THR A 328 -19.53 -0.48 -53.80
N VAL A 329 -19.78 0.84 -53.78
CA VAL A 329 -20.09 1.56 -52.54
C VAL A 329 -21.51 1.18 -52.14
N LYS A 330 -21.67 0.34 -51.10
CA LYS A 330 -23.00 0.13 -50.50
C LYS A 330 -23.47 1.48 -49.95
N PRO A 331 -24.65 1.98 -50.35
CA PRO A 331 -25.16 3.22 -49.79
C PRO A 331 -25.34 3.05 -48.29
N GLN A 332 -24.74 3.96 -47.52
CA GLN A 332 -24.98 4.05 -46.09
C GLN A 332 -26.48 4.20 -45.88
N ARG A 333 -27.10 3.21 -45.22
CA ARG A 333 -28.48 3.35 -44.72
C ARG A 333 -28.50 4.58 -43.82
N SER A 334 -29.24 5.60 -44.24
CA SER A 334 -29.50 6.78 -43.41
C SER A 334 -30.10 6.29 -42.10
N ILE A 335 -29.37 6.47 -41.01
CA ILE A 335 -29.88 6.26 -39.66
C ILE A 335 -31.00 7.29 -39.48
N LYS A 336 -32.26 6.84 -39.50
CA LYS A 336 -33.39 7.67 -39.09
C LYS A 336 -33.13 8.09 -37.64
N GLN A 337 -32.95 9.39 -37.43
CA GLN A 337 -32.93 9.97 -36.10
C GLN A 337 -34.26 9.63 -35.40
N PRO A 338 -34.24 9.05 -34.19
CA PRO A 338 -35.46 8.85 -33.43
C PRO A 338 -36.03 10.22 -33.04
N HIS A 339 -37.30 10.41 -33.35
CA HIS A 339 -38.06 11.58 -32.92
C HIS A 339 -37.95 11.75 -31.40
N ARG A 340 -37.50 12.94 -31.02
CA ARG A 340 -37.40 13.43 -29.65
C ARG A 340 -38.82 13.52 -29.05
N ALA A 341 -39.22 12.50 -28.29
CA ALA A 341 -40.44 12.57 -27.48
C ALA A 341 -40.23 13.58 -26.35
N ARG A 342 -40.97 14.70 -26.42
CA ARG A 342 -41.13 15.66 -25.33
C ARG A 342 -41.97 14.98 -24.24
N GLY A 343 -41.31 14.46 -23.21
CA GLY A 343 -41.95 14.07 -21.95
C GLY A 343 -41.87 15.24 -20.97
N GLN A 344 -42.99 15.94 -20.77
CA GLN A 344 -43.23 16.72 -19.55
C GLN A 344 -43.22 15.74 -18.36
N SER A 345 -42.46 16.04 -17.31
CA SER A 345 -42.69 15.42 -16.01
C SER A 345 -42.70 16.50 -14.94
N THR A 346 -43.81 16.49 -14.22
CA THR A 346 -44.23 17.33 -13.12
C THR A 346 -43.47 16.99 -11.85
N LEU A 347 -43.01 18.02 -11.15
CA LEU A 347 -42.57 17.96 -9.75
C LEU A 347 -43.72 17.51 -8.83
N PRO A 348 -43.48 16.59 -7.88
CA PRO A 348 -44.28 16.53 -6.67
C PRO A 348 -43.69 17.48 -5.63
N LYS A 349 -44.55 18.36 -5.11
CA LYS A 349 -44.38 18.98 -3.79
C LYS A 349 -44.54 17.88 -2.75
N PHE A 350 -43.60 17.76 -1.81
CA PHE A 350 -43.83 17.57 -0.37
C PHE A 350 -42.56 17.95 0.39
#